data_AF-A0A439KMK8-F1
#
_entry.id   AF-A0A439KMK8-F1
#
_cell.length_a   1.000
_cell.length_b   1.000
_cell.length_c   1.000
_cell.angle_alpha   90.00
_cell.angle_beta   90.00
_cell.angle_gamma   90.00
#
_symmetry.space_group_name_H-M   'P 1'
#
loop_
_entity.id
_entity.type
_entity.pdbx_description
1 polymer ?
#
loop_
_entity_poly.entity_id
_entity_poly.type
_entity_poly.pdbx_seq_one_letter_code
_entity_poly.pdbx_strand_id
1 'polypeptide(L)'
;MTIVDRLRACWGFSPNVDRNVALVDGFLNGTTIAELAQEHGLSKTRTRQIIEKADRLVGGGIVTKAEPSEAPPRSDFMAAYRYVW
;
A
#
# COMPACT_ATOMS: atom_id res chain seq x y z
N MET A 1 14.44 3.67 -15.56
CA MET A 1 13.14 4.17 -15.07
C MET A 1 12.88 3.51 -13.74
N THR A 2 12.83 4.30 -12.67
CA THR A 2 12.66 3.80 -11.29
C THR A 2 11.21 3.32 -11.08
N ILE A 3 10.96 2.57 -9.99
CA ILE A 3 9.58 2.20 -9.59
C ILE A 3 8.72 3.45 -9.35
N VAL A 4 9.34 4.51 -8.82
CA VAL A 4 8.74 5.81 -8.54
C VAL A 4 8.31 6.50 -9.85
N ASP A 5 9.13 6.47 -10.90
CA ASP A 5 8.79 6.99 -12.22
C ASP A 5 7.62 6.24 -12.86
N ARG A 6 7.60 4.91 -12.72
CA ARG A 6 6.47 4.05 -13.16
C ARG A 6 5.19 4.39 -12.42
N LEU A 7 5.26 4.55 -11.10
CA LEU A 7 4.11 4.95 -10.28
C LEU A 7 3.56 6.31 -10.67
N ARG A 8 4.43 7.28 -10.93
CA ARG A 8 4.01 8.61 -11.38
C ARG A 8 3.26 8.54 -12.71
N ALA A 9 3.73 7.73 -13.66
CA ALA A 9 3.03 7.49 -14.91
C ALA A 9 1.69 6.74 -14.72
N CYS A 10 1.62 5.78 -13.80
CA CYS A 10 0.41 5.00 -13.52
C CYS A 10 -0.67 5.76 -12.74
N TRP A 11 -0.30 6.70 -11.86
CA TRP A 11 -1.25 7.49 -11.09
C TRP A 11 -1.78 8.73 -11.82
N GLY A 12 -1.16 9.14 -12.92
CA GLY A 12 -1.63 10.25 -13.76
C GLY A 12 -1.70 11.59 -13.03
N PHE A 13 -2.62 12.47 -13.41
CA PHE A 13 -2.77 13.84 -12.88
C PHE A 13 -3.59 13.93 -11.58
N SER A 14 -3.55 12.92 -10.71
CA SER A 14 -4.20 13.07 -9.40
C SER A 14 -3.53 14.20 -8.60
N PRO A 15 -4.29 15.12 -7.97
CA PRO A 15 -3.71 16.21 -7.17
C PRO A 15 -2.88 15.71 -5.98
N ASN A 16 -2.96 14.41 -5.66
CA ASN A 16 -2.21 13.78 -4.58
C ASN A 16 -1.07 12.89 -5.08
N VAL A 17 -0.72 12.91 -6.37
CA VAL A 17 0.33 12.03 -6.92
C VAL A 17 1.65 12.26 -6.22
N ASP A 18 2.11 13.50 -6.07
CA ASP A 18 3.41 13.77 -5.48
C ASP A 18 3.49 13.28 -4.02
N ARG A 19 2.40 13.44 -3.24
CA ARG A 19 2.30 12.89 -1.88
C ARG A 19 2.32 11.36 -1.86
N ASN A 20 1.56 10.72 -2.75
CA ASN A 20 1.50 9.26 -2.80
C ASN A 20 2.84 8.66 -3.26
N VAL A 21 3.53 9.33 -4.16
CA VAL A 21 4.87 8.97 -4.63
C VAL A 21 5.87 9.09 -3.49
N ALA A 22 5.85 10.19 -2.73
CA ALA A 22 6.70 10.36 -1.55
C ALA A 22 6.47 9.27 -0.48
N LEU A 23 5.21 8.90 -0.23
CA LEU A 23 4.86 7.81 0.69
C LEU A 23 5.47 6.47 0.28
N VAL A 24 5.42 6.14 -1.01
CA VAL A 24 5.97 4.87 -1.50
C VAL A 24 7.50 4.91 -1.53
N ASP A 25 8.09 6.04 -1.88
CA ASP A 25 9.54 6.20 -1.87
C ASP A 25 10.10 6.05 -0.44
N GLY A 26 9.51 6.74 0.54
CA GLY A 26 9.86 6.58 1.96
C GLY A 26 9.68 5.14 2.44
N PHE A 27 8.59 4.47 2.05
CA PHE A 27 8.38 3.06 2.39
C PHE A 27 9.44 2.13 1.79
N LEU A 28 9.84 2.36 0.53
CA LEU A 28 10.91 1.60 -0.13
C LEU A 28 12.29 1.86 0.49
N ASN A 29 12.49 3.05 1.07
CA ASN A 29 13.69 3.44 1.81
C ASN A 29 13.70 2.92 3.27
N GLY A 30 12.67 2.18 3.69
CA GLY A 30 12.59 1.53 5.00
C GLY A 30 11.85 2.33 6.08
N THR A 31 11.23 3.45 5.75
CA THR A 31 10.39 4.20 6.68
C THR A 31 9.09 3.44 6.97
N THR A 32 8.67 3.42 8.25
CA THR A 32 7.48 2.66 8.65
C THR A 32 6.19 3.37 8.23
N ILE A 33 5.10 2.60 8.09
CA ILE A 33 3.76 3.15 7.81
C ILE A 33 3.34 4.17 8.88
N ALA A 34 3.77 3.98 10.14
CA ALA A 34 3.43 4.88 11.23
C ALA A 34 4.10 6.25 11.10
N GLU A 35 5.38 6.26 10.77
CA GLU A 35 6.16 7.48 10.52
C GLU A 35 5.64 8.22 9.29
N LEU A 36 5.40 7.50 8.18
CA LEU A 36 4.84 8.08 6.96
C LEU A 36 3.43 8.65 7.16
N ALA A 37 2.61 8.00 7.98
CA ALA A 37 1.29 8.51 8.34
C ALA A 37 1.39 9.82 9.14
N GLN A 38 2.33 9.90 10.08
CA GLN A 38 2.55 11.10 10.89
C GLN A 38 3.10 12.26 10.05
N GLU A 39 4.11 12.00 9.22
CA GLU A 39 4.77 13.00 8.37
C GLU A 39 3.79 13.65 7.38
N HIS A 40 2.91 12.86 6.78
CA HIS A 40 1.97 13.34 5.76
C HIS A 40 0.57 13.66 6.29
N GLY A 41 0.37 13.63 7.62
CA GLY A 41 -0.92 13.94 8.25
C GLY A 41 -2.05 12.99 7.85
N LEU A 42 -1.74 11.72 7.60
CA LEU A 42 -2.68 10.69 7.18
C LEU A 42 -2.93 9.68 8.31
N SER A 43 -4.06 8.97 8.24
CA SER A 43 -4.25 7.80 9.10
C SER A 43 -3.38 6.64 8.61
N LYS A 44 -2.90 5.81 9.54
CA LYS A 44 -2.11 4.60 9.23
C LYS A 44 -2.81 3.70 8.21
N THR A 45 -4.14 3.56 8.33
CA THR A 45 -4.98 2.82 7.38
C THR A 45 -4.94 3.43 5.99
N ARG A 46 -5.02 4.76 5.89
CA ARG A 46 -4.98 5.46 4.60
C ARG A 46 -3.62 5.33 3.93
N THR A 47 -2.54 5.45 4.70
CA THR A 47 -1.17 5.23 4.22
C THR A 47 -0.99 3.81 3.68
N ARG A 48 -1.46 2.79 4.41
CA ARG A 48 -1.43 1.39 3.96
C ARG A 48 -2.18 1.20 2.64
N GLN A 49 -3.40 1.73 2.51
CA GLN A 49 -4.18 1.64 1.27
C GLN A 49 -3.47 2.26 0.07
N ILE A 50 -2.74 3.36 0.28
CA ILE A 50 -1.98 4.03 -0.79
C ILE A 50 -0.82 3.14 -1.24
N ILE A 51 -0.08 2.55 -0.30
CA ILE A 51 1.02 1.62 -0.59
C ILE A 51 0.51 0.36 -1.29
N GLU A 52 -0.57 -0.25 -0.81
CA GLU A 52 -1.19 -1.42 -1.46
C GLU A 52 -1.69 -1.09 -2.88
N LYS A 53 -2.26 0.10 -3.09
CA LYS A 53 -2.67 0.55 -4.42
C LYS A 53 -1.46 0.75 -5.33
N ALA A 54 -0.36 1.29 -4.79
CA ALA A 54 0.90 1.45 -5.52
C ALA A 54 1.44 0.09 -5.98
N ASP A 55 1.48 -0.88 -5.07
CA ASP A 55 1.90 -2.26 -5.34
C ASP A 55 1.11 -2.89 -6.49
N ARG A 56 -0.22 -2.77 -6.47
CA ARG A 56 -1.08 -3.26 -7.56
C ARG A 56 -0.80 -2.57 -8.90
N LEU A 57 -0.48 -1.29 -8.89
CA LEU A 57 -0.25 -0.51 -10.12
C LEU A 57 1.08 -0.84 -10.80
N VAL A 58 2.09 -1.25 -10.05
CA VAL A 58 3.39 -1.65 -10.62
C VAL A 58 3.48 -3.15 -10.92
N GLY A 59 2.39 -3.91 -10.71
CA GLY A 59 2.36 -5.35 -10.94
C GLY A 59 2.86 -6.20 -9.77
N GLY A 60 2.91 -5.65 -8.56
CA GLY A 60 3.35 -6.31 -7.33
C GLY A 60 4.86 -6.17 -7.05
N GLY A 61 5.28 -6.45 -5.81
CA GLY A 61 6.69 -6.49 -5.39
C GLY A 61 7.14 -5.40 -4.41
N ILE A 62 6.28 -4.41 -4.12
CA ILE A 62 6.51 -3.34 -3.14
C ILE A 62 6.16 -3.83 -1.74
N VAL A 63 4.99 -4.43 -1.56
CA VAL A 63 4.54 -4.94 -0.26
C VAL A 63 5.33 -6.17 0.18
N THR A 64 5.79 -6.99 -0.77
CA THR A 64 6.57 -8.21 -0.53
C THR A 64 8.00 -7.95 -0.06
N LYS A 65 8.54 -6.74 -0.24
CA LYS A 65 9.89 -6.37 0.22
C LYS A 65 9.91 -5.79 1.64
N ALA A 66 8.76 -5.38 2.17
CA ALA A 66 8.70 -4.60 3.39
C ALA A 66 8.40 -5.40 4.67
N GLU A 67 8.10 -6.70 4.58
CA GLU A 67 8.28 -7.70 5.65
C GLU A 67 7.70 -9.06 5.18
N PRO A 68 8.31 -10.21 5.53
CA PRO A 68 7.56 -11.45 5.66
C PRO A 68 6.71 -11.32 6.93
N SER A 69 5.62 -10.56 6.86
CA SER A 69 4.68 -10.48 7.97
C SER A 69 4.13 -11.88 8.18
N GLU A 70 4.45 -12.46 9.33
CA GLU A 70 3.84 -13.60 10.01
C GLU A 70 2.34 -13.37 10.26
N ALA A 71 1.60 -13.00 9.22
CA ALA A 71 0.15 -13.05 9.26
C ALA A 71 -0.22 -14.53 9.25
N PRO A 72 -0.91 -15.06 10.29
CA PRO A 72 -1.45 -16.40 10.21
C PRO A 72 -2.35 -16.45 8.95
N PRO A 73 -2.38 -17.60 8.24
CA PRO A 73 -3.18 -17.74 7.04
C PRO A 73 -4.59 -17.24 7.36
N ARG A 74 -5.10 -16.32 6.53
CA ARG A 74 -6.44 -15.75 6.67
C ARG A 74 -7.41 -16.91 6.89
N SER A 75 -7.81 -17.10 8.14
CA SER A 75 -8.86 -18.03 8.53
C SER A 75 -10.10 -17.68 7.72
N ASP A 76 -10.69 -18.70 7.11
CA ASP A 76 -11.91 -18.65 6.31
C ASP A 76 -13.07 -18.01 7.08
N PHE A 77 -13.13 -16.68 7.11
CA PHE A 77 -14.26 -15.93 7.66
C PHE A 77 -15.49 -15.96 6.72
N MET A 78 -15.42 -16.72 5.63
CA MET A 78 -16.50 -16.95 4.65
C MET A 78 -17.23 -18.29 4.84
N ALA A 79 -17.13 -18.93 6.02
CA ALA A 79 -17.78 -20.24 6.26
C ALA A 79 -19.08 -20.18 7.10
N ALA A 80 -19.58 -19.00 7.48
CA ALA A 80 -20.69 -18.90 8.45
C ALA A 80 -21.98 -18.20 7.97
N TYR A 81 -22.09 -17.78 6.70
CA TYR A 81 -23.38 -17.33 6.15
C TYR A 81 -24.02 -18.43 5.31
N ARG A 82 -24.67 -19.37 6.02
CA ARG A 82 -25.59 -20.35 5.42
C ARG A 82 -26.80 -19.56 4.89
N TYR A 83 -26.81 -19.26 3.59
CA TYR A 83 -28.03 -18.82 2.92
C TYR A 83 -29.08 -19.92 3.06
N VAL A 84 -30.15 -19.61 3.78
CA VAL A 84 -31.36 -20.43 3.89
C VAL A 84 -32.26 -20.10 2.70
N TRP A 85 -32.56 -21.10 1.88
CA TRP A 85 -33.75 -21.22 1.04
C TRP A 85 -34.28 -22.64 1.19
#